data_AF-A0A3A9Y9L0-F1
#
_entry.id   AF-A0A3A9Y9L0-F1
#
_cell.length_a   1.000
_cell.length_b   1.000
_cell.length_c   1.000
_cell.angle_alpha   90.00
_cell.angle_beta   90.00
_cell.angle_gamma   90.00
#
_symmetry.space_group_name_H-M   'P 1'
#
loop_
_entity.id
_entity.type
_entity.pdbx_description
1 polymer ?
#
loop_
_entity_poly.entity_id
_entity_poly.type
_entity_poly.pdbx_seq_one_letter_code
_entity_poly.pdbx_strand_id
1 'polypeptide(L)'
;GTRRRGSGHSRGRATGALGELARTGALDIHLPTTTGDPLPPTRPGDVLVPLIHDTDTTPTTHVIDHTTPPPTPPERHTALLRPNPQALDPWFLAGFLRASHNTRQASSYASSATRIDIRRLKVPRIPLAEQQRYGRRFAELATFETTLQHAADLGRRLTQGTIDALTQGTLPPGD
;
A
#
# COMPACT_ATOMS: atom_id res chain seq x y z
N GLY A 1 0.42 34.06 -31.59
CA GLY A 1 1.76 34.11 -30.98
C GLY A 1 1.77 33.29 -29.72
N THR A 2 2.47 32.16 -29.75
CA THR A 2 2.56 31.12 -28.72
C THR A 2 3.18 31.62 -27.42
N ARG A 3 2.47 31.48 -26.29
CA ARG A 3 3.04 31.63 -24.95
C ARG A 3 3.67 30.30 -24.52
N ARG A 4 5.00 30.34 -24.43
CA ARG A 4 5.86 29.33 -23.83
C ARG A 4 6.17 29.78 -22.39
N ARG A 5 5.93 28.91 -21.39
CA ARG A 5 6.52 28.84 -20.02
C ARG A 5 5.66 27.86 -19.21
N GLY A 6 6.15 26.78 -18.61
CA GLY A 6 7.48 26.21 -18.58
C GLY A 6 7.36 24.75 -18.12
N SER A 7 7.81 23.83 -18.95
CA SER A 7 8.04 22.43 -18.60
C SER A 7 9.27 22.33 -17.70
N GLY A 8 9.05 22.34 -16.40
CA GLY A 8 10.08 22.07 -15.38
C GLY A 8 10.49 20.59 -15.40
N HIS A 9 11.42 20.26 -16.28
CA HIS A 9 12.43 19.20 -16.14
C HIS A 9 12.14 18.05 -15.15
N SER A 10 11.42 17.01 -15.59
CA SER A 10 11.68 15.65 -15.11
C SER A 10 13.00 15.15 -15.71
N ARG A 11 14.14 15.65 -15.21
CA ARG A 11 15.40 14.90 -15.37
C ARG A 11 15.15 13.53 -14.74
N GLY A 12 15.09 12.49 -15.58
CA GLY A 12 14.65 11.17 -15.18
C GLY A 12 15.36 10.72 -13.90
N ARG A 13 14.63 10.71 -12.78
CA ARG A 13 15.14 10.14 -11.53
C ARG A 13 15.44 8.68 -11.83
N ALA A 14 16.67 8.25 -11.61
CA ALA A 14 17.03 6.85 -11.82
C ALA A 14 16.13 5.97 -10.95
N THR A 15 15.29 5.14 -11.57
CA THR A 15 14.41 4.20 -10.86
C THR A 15 15.11 2.86 -10.72
N GLY A 16 15.15 2.32 -9.51
CA GLY A 16 15.63 0.95 -9.23
C GLY A 16 14.46 -0.03 -9.12
N ALA A 17 14.61 -1.24 -9.65
CA ALA A 17 13.68 -2.32 -9.40
C ALA A 17 13.88 -2.88 -7.98
N LEU A 18 12.82 -3.37 -7.31
CA LEU A 18 12.95 -3.94 -5.97
C LEU A 18 13.93 -5.13 -5.93
N GLY A 19 13.99 -5.93 -6.99
CA GLY A 19 14.95 -7.04 -7.08
C GLY A 19 16.42 -6.59 -7.15
N GLU A 20 16.70 -5.37 -7.61
CA GLU A 20 18.04 -4.77 -7.54
C GLU A 20 18.32 -4.25 -6.13
N LEU A 21 17.37 -3.53 -5.54
CA LEU A 21 17.49 -3.00 -4.18
C LEU A 21 17.72 -4.11 -3.15
N ALA A 22 17.07 -5.26 -3.34
CA ALA A 22 17.33 -6.44 -2.53
C ALA A 22 18.74 -7.00 -2.68
N ARG A 23 19.23 -7.09 -3.92
CA ARG A 23 20.60 -7.55 -4.19
C ARG A 23 21.67 -6.63 -3.59
N THR A 24 21.40 -5.33 -3.52
CA THR A 24 22.31 -4.34 -2.91
C THR A 24 22.12 -4.19 -1.39
N GLY A 25 21.25 -4.98 -0.75
CA GLY A 25 20.99 -4.92 0.70
C GLY A 25 20.22 -3.67 1.16
N ALA A 26 19.49 -3.00 0.27
CA ALA A 26 18.63 -1.87 0.63
C ALA A 26 17.27 -2.31 1.20
N LEU A 27 16.85 -3.55 0.97
CA LEU A 27 15.68 -4.18 1.59
C LEU A 27 15.75 -5.71 1.48
N ASP A 28 15.09 -6.43 2.38
CA ASP A 28 14.82 -7.86 2.22
C ASP A 28 13.41 -8.08 1.66
N ILE A 29 13.24 -9.12 0.82
CA ILE A 29 11.94 -9.53 0.26
C ILE A 29 11.59 -10.91 0.80
N HIS A 30 10.52 -10.99 1.58
CA HIS A 30 9.95 -12.25 2.06
C HIS A 30 8.65 -12.52 1.30
N LEU A 31 8.61 -13.64 0.57
CA LEU A 31 7.44 -14.09 -0.18
C LEU A 31 6.71 -15.19 0.59
N PRO A 32 5.37 -15.28 0.48
CA PRO A 32 4.65 -16.41 1.02
C PRO A 32 5.06 -17.67 0.26
N THR A 33 5.45 -18.71 0.98
CA THR A 33 5.86 -19.98 0.37
C THR A 33 4.64 -20.88 0.14
N THR A 34 4.66 -21.66 -0.94
CA THR A 34 3.64 -22.69 -1.18
C THR A 34 3.73 -23.84 -0.16
N THR A 35 4.89 -23.99 0.47
CA THR A 35 5.20 -25.00 1.50
C THR A 35 4.57 -24.67 2.86
N GLY A 36 4.09 -23.43 3.05
CA GLY A 36 3.43 -23.01 4.28
C GLY A 36 4.37 -22.51 5.37
N ASP A 37 5.66 -22.26 5.06
CA ASP A 37 6.54 -21.57 6.00
C ASP A 37 5.98 -20.16 6.25
N PRO A 38 5.71 -19.81 7.53
CA PRO A 38 5.13 -18.53 7.87
C PRO A 38 6.12 -17.41 7.56
N LEU A 39 5.59 -16.25 7.18
CA LEU A 39 6.38 -15.03 7.09
C LEU A 39 7.06 -14.75 8.43
N PRO A 40 8.26 -14.13 8.43
CA PRO A 40 8.87 -13.71 9.68
C PRO A 40 7.94 -12.75 10.43
N PRO A 41 8.01 -12.72 11.77
CA PRO A 41 7.21 -11.79 12.55
C PRO A 41 7.48 -10.36 12.08
N THR A 42 6.39 -9.61 11.93
CA THR A 42 6.41 -8.22 11.49
C THR A 42 7.10 -7.34 12.53
N ARG A 43 7.81 -6.33 12.02
CA ARG A 43 8.50 -5.33 12.81
C ARG A 43 8.08 -3.94 12.32
N PRO A 44 8.10 -2.93 13.20
CA PRO A 44 7.94 -1.54 12.79
C PRO A 44 8.87 -1.19 11.62
N GLY A 45 8.31 -0.60 10.58
CA GLY A 45 9.00 -0.30 9.32
C GLY A 45 8.95 -1.39 8.25
N ASP A 46 8.45 -2.60 8.56
CA ASP A 46 8.14 -3.59 7.53
C ASP A 46 6.99 -3.07 6.63
N VAL A 47 7.03 -3.41 5.35
CA VAL A 47 6.03 -3.01 4.36
C VAL A 47 5.37 -4.25 3.78
N LEU A 48 4.08 -4.41 4.05
CA LEU A 48 3.24 -5.49 3.52
C LEU A 48 2.71 -5.11 2.14
N VAL A 49 2.97 -5.94 1.14
CA VAL A 49 2.57 -5.73 -0.25
C VAL A 49 1.66 -6.88 -0.70
N PRO A 50 0.40 -6.59 -1.04
CA PRO A 50 -0.50 -7.58 -1.64
C PRO A 50 0.05 -8.02 -3.00
N LEU A 51 0.10 -9.34 -3.22
CA LEU A 51 0.59 -9.95 -4.47
C LEU A 51 -0.52 -10.21 -5.48
N ILE A 52 -1.77 -10.05 -5.07
CA ILE A 52 -2.95 -10.20 -5.91
C ILE A 52 -3.76 -8.90 -5.80
N HIS A 53 -4.15 -8.37 -6.95
CA HIS A 53 -5.18 -7.34 -7.03
C HIS A 53 -6.50 -8.03 -7.39
N ASP A 54 -7.48 -7.94 -6.49
CA ASP A 54 -8.89 -8.19 -6.79
C ASP A 54 -9.53 -6.86 -7.21
N THR A 55 -10.53 -6.90 -8.09
CA THR A 55 -11.33 -5.72 -8.44
C THR A 55 -12.29 -5.31 -7.33
N ASP A 56 -12.67 -6.26 -6.45
CA ASP A 56 -13.73 -6.05 -5.45
C ASP A 56 -13.17 -5.68 -4.06
N THR A 57 -11.95 -6.12 -3.76
CA THR A 57 -11.19 -5.70 -2.59
C THR A 57 -9.91 -5.03 -3.07
N THR A 58 -9.62 -3.80 -2.63
CA THR A 58 -8.36 -3.13 -2.98
C THR A 58 -7.38 -3.31 -1.82
N PRO A 59 -6.67 -4.46 -1.71
CA PRO A 59 -5.67 -4.59 -0.68
C PRO A 59 -4.57 -3.56 -1.01
N THR A 60 -4.35 -2.64 -0.09
CA THR A 60 -3.35 -1.58 -0.22
C THR A 60 -2.07 -1.97 0.50
N THR A 61 -0.93 -1.58 -0.07
CA THR A 61 0.36 -1.68 0.62
C THR A 61 0.30 -0.98 1.98
N HIS A 62 0.76 -1.66 3.02
CA HIS A 62 0.66 -1.21 4.41
C HIS A 62 2.05 -1.17 5.06
N VAL A 63 2.36 -0.11 5.82
CA VAL A 63 3.57 -0.02 6.63
C VAL A 63 3.23 -0.40 8.05
N ILE A 64 3.98 -1.34 8.62
CA ILE A 64 3.85 -1.72 10.04
C ILE A 64 4.37 -0.55 10.88
N ASP A 65 3.49 0.05 11.68
CA ASP A 65 3.84 1.05 12.68
C ASP A 65 3.53 0.52 14.10
N HIS A 66 3.71 1.37 15.12
CA HIS A 66 3.41 1.01 16.51
C HIS A 66 1.97 1.30 16.92
N THR A 67 1.19 1.95 16.06
CA THR A 67 -0.09 2.59 16.39
C THR A 67 -1.30 1.90 15.77
N THR A 68 -1.05 1.13 14.72
CA THR A 68 -2.06 0.48 13.90
C THR A 68 -1.79 -1.01 13.96
N PRO A 69 -2.68 -1.83 14.56
CA PRO A 69 -2.55 -3.27 14.45
C PRO A 69 -2.53 -3.61 12.96
N PRO A 70 -1.61 -4.49 12.50
CA PRO A 70 -1.56 -4.85 11.10
C PRO A 70 -2.95 -5.34 10.66
N PRO A 71 -3.42 -4.95 9.46
CA PRO A 71 -4.61 -5.58 8.92
C PRO A 71 -4.38 -7.09 8.96
N THR A 72 -5.32 -7.86 9.53
CA THR A 72 -5.25 -9.32 9.57
C THR A 72 -4.96 -9.79 8.14
N PRO A 73 -3.73 -10.25 7.81
CA PRO A 73 -3.41 -10.48 6.42
C PRO A 73 -4.13 -11.74 5.95
N PRO A 74 -4.56 -11.83 4.68
CA PRO A 74 -4.51 -13.10 4.00
C PRO A 74 -3.02 -13.44 3.83
N GLU A 75 -2.46 -14.16 4.81
CA GLU A 75 -1.03 -14.55 4.87
C GLU A 75 -0.54 -15.17 3.56
N ARG A 76 -1.44 -15.81 2.81
CA ARG A 76 -1.14 -16.57 1.60
C ARG A 76 -0.81 -15.70 0.38
N HIS A 77 -1.22 -14.43 0.34
CA HIS A 77 -1.07 -13.57 -0.85
C HIS A 77 -0.40 -12.22 -0.53
N THR A 78 0.36 -12.14 0.56
CA THR A 78 1.04 -10.90 0.99
C THR A 78 2.53 -11.14 1.05
N ALA A 79 3.33 -10.26 0.46
CA ALA A 79 4.77 -10.23 0.67
C ALA A 79 5.13 -9.26 1.80
N LEU A 80 6.18 -9.58 2.55
CA LEU A 80 6.77 -8.68 3.54
C LEU A 80 8.09 -8.15 2.98
N LEU A 81 8.16 -6.84 2.83
CA LEU A 81 9.39 -6.13 2.53
C LEU A 81 9.96 -5.57 3.83
N ARG A 82 11.26 -5.77 4.07
CA ARG A 82 11.97 -5.22 5.23
C ARG A 82 13.05 -4.24 4.75
N PRO A 83 12.74 -2.93 4.66
CA PRO A 83 13.69 -1.92 4.23
C PRO A 83 14.87 -1.80 5.21
N ASN A 84 16.07 -1.58 4.69
CA ASN A 84 17.18 -1.09 5.51
C ASN A 84 16.94 0.40 5.81
N PRO A 85 16.71 0.81 7.06
CA PRO A 85 16.34 2.18 7.40
C PRO A 85 17.44 3.21 7.09
N GLN A 86 18.70 2.77 6.91
CA GLN A 86 19.82 3.63 6.51
C GLN A 86 19.87 3.86 5.00
N ALA A 87 19.10 3.12 4.21
CA ALA A 87 19.12 3.17 2.74
C ALA A 87 17.77 3.52 2.13
N LEU A 88 16.67 3.11 2.77
CA LEU A 88 15.33 3.19 2.22
C LEU A 88 14.30 3.53 3.30
N ASP A 89 13.57 4.62 3.11
CA ASP A 89 12.45 4.99 3.98
C ASP A 89 11.22 4.11 3.69
N PRO A 90 10.60 3.45 4.71
CA PRO A 90 9.46 2.56 4.51
C PRO A 90 8.21 3.23 3.94
N TRP A 91 7.91 4.46 4.37
CA TRP A 91 6.73 5.19 3.92
C TRP A 91 6.89 5.71 2.49
N PHE A 92 8.11 6.11 2.13
CA PHE A 92 8.50 6.40 0.75
C PHE A 92 8.30 5.17 -0.14
N LEU A 93 8.83 4.02 0.27
CA LEU A 93 8.63 2.76 -0.44
C LEU A 93 7.13 2.49 -0.64
N ALA A 94 6.35 2.46 0.44
CA ALA A 94 4.93 2.17 0.38
C ALA A 94 4.17 3.12 -0.56
N GLY A 95 4.39 4.43 -0.46
CA GLY A 95 3.74 5.40 -1.34
C GLY A 95 4.01 5.16 -2.83
N PHE A 96 5.24 4.82 -3.20
CA PHE A 96 5.57 4.48 -4.60
C PHE A 96 4.97 3.14 -5.04
N LEU A 97 4.90 2.13 -4.17
CA LEU A 97 4.29 0.84 -4.51
C LEU A 97 2.77 0.94 -4.70
N ARG A 98 2.11 1.88 -4.00
CA ARG A 98 0.67 2.16 -4.13
C ARG A 98 0.31 2.95 -5.38
N ALA A 99 1.28 3.60 -6.02
CA ALA A 99 1.01 4.41 -7.20
C ALA A 99 0.58 3.53 -8.37
N SER A 100 -0.57 3.82 -8.97
CA SER A 100 -1.24 2.95 -9.95
C SER A 100 -0.39 2.61 -11.18
N HIS A 101 0.58 3.47 -11.54
CA HIS A 101 1.52 3.19 -12.63
C HIS A 101 2.48 2.03 -12.28
N ASN A 102 2.85 1.90 -11.01
CA ASN A 102 3.77 0.88 -10.51
C ASN A 102 3.06 -0.47 -10.46
N THR A 103 1.82 -0.48 -9.97
CA THR A 103 0.95 -1.66 -9.96
C THR A 103 0.73 -2.18 -11.38
N ARG A 104 0.29 -1.33 -12.33
CA ARG A 104 0.04 -1.74 -13.73
C ARG A 104 1.26 -2.30 -14.45
N GLN A 105 2.47 -1.82 -14.14
CA GLN A 105 3.71 -2.29 -14.79
C GLN A 105 4.20 -3.64 -14.25
N ALA A 106 3.86 -3.96 -13.00
CA ALA A 106 4.25 -5.22 -12.35
C ALA A 106 3.20 -6.34 -12.49
N SER A 107 2.00 -5.99 -12.98
CA SER A 107 0.92 -6.91 -13.31
C SER A 107 1.24 -7.82 -14.50
N SER A 108 1.06 -9.13 -14.36
CA SER A 108 0.95 -10.05 -15.49
C SER A 108 -0.52 -10.36 -15.79
N TYR A 109 -0.95 -10.13 -17.05
CA TYR A 109 -2.32 -10.32 -17.57
C TYR A 109 -2.70 -11.80 -17.78
N ALA A 110 -2.45 -12.65 -16.79
CA ALA A 110 -2.82 -14.06 -16.86
C ALA A 110 -3.84 -14.39 -15.76
N SER A 111 -5.11 -14.48 -16.16
CA SER A 111 -6.32 -14.82 -15.37
C SER A 111 -6.94 -13.71 -14.48
N SER A 112 -8.17 -13.94 -14.02
CA SER A 112 -9.02 -13.01 -13.23
C SER A 112 -8.38 -12.47 -11.94
N ALA A 113 -7.26 -13.05 -11.51
CA ALA A 113 -6.40 -12.54 -10.46
C ALA A 113 -5.07 -12.06 -11.07
N THR A 114 -4.87 -10.75 -11.09
CA THR A 114 -3.62 -10.16 -11.60
C THR A 114 -2.51 -10.36 -10.56
N ARG A 115 -1.58 -11.30 -10.83
CA ARG A 115 -0.40 -11.51 -10.00
C ARG A 115 0.60 -10.36 -10.20
N ILE A 116 1.10 -9.82 -9.09
CA ILE A 116 2.12 -8.77 -9.06
C ILE A 116 3.51 -9.43 -8.99
N ASP A 117 4.35 -9.18 -9.99
CA ASP A 117 5.77 -9.47 -9.91
C ASP A 117 6.47 -8.40 -9.06
N ILE A 118 6.61 -8.69 -7.76
CA ILE A 118 7.17 -7.75 -6.78
C ILE A 118 8.57 -7.28 -7.17
N ARG A 119 9.38 -8.13 -7.81
CA ARG A 119 10.77 -7.79 -8.15
C ARG A 119 10.86 -6.75 -9.25
N ARG A 120 9.80 -6.61 -10.06
CA ARG A 120 9.69 -5.63 -11.16
C ARG A 120 9.13 -4.28 -10.72
N LEU A 121 8.58 -4.17 -9.52
CA LEU A 121 8.15 -2.88 -8.95
C LEU A 121 9.34 -1.92 -8.88
N LYS A 122 9.10 -0.64 -9.18
CA LYS A 122 10.15 0.37 -9.31
C LYS A 122 10.02 1.46 -8.25
N VAL A 123 11.16 1.91 -7.73
CA VAL A 123 11.23 2.99 -6.75
C VAL A 123 12.33 3.97 -7.17
N PRO A 124 12.10 5.30 -7.11
CA PRO A 124 13.13 6.28 -7.41
C PRO A 124 14.33 6.18 -6.46
N ARG A 125 15.55 6.28 -7.00
CA ARG A 125 16.80 6.36 -6.24
C ARG A 125 17.13 7.83 -5.99
N ILE A 126 16.64 8.34 -4.86
CA ILE A 126 16.91 9.71 -4.38
C ILE A 126 17.56 9.65 -2.99
N PRO A 127 18.27 10.71 -2.54
CA PRO A 127 18.91 10.73 -1.22
C PRO A 127 17.91 10.46 -0.08
N LEU A 128 18.35 9.78 0.98
CA LEU A 128 17.49 9.37 2.10
C LEU A 128 16.71 10.53 2.72
N ALA A 129 17.33 11.70 2.88
CA ALA A 129 16.65 12.89 3.40
C ALA A 129 15.47 13.35 2.51
N GLU A 130 15.58 13.17 1.19
CA GLU A 130 14.48 13.44 0.26
C GLU A 130 13.40 12.36 0.36
N GLN A 131 13.80 11.08 0.49
CA GLN A 131 12.87 9.99 0.72
C GLN A 131 12.03 10.23 1.98
N GLN A 132 12.65 10.61 3.11
CA GLN A 132 11.95 10.89 4.37
C GLN A 132 10.92 12.04 4.25
N ARG A 133 11.20 13.05 3.40
CA ARG A 133 10.23 14.12 3.12
C ARG A 133 9.00 13.59 2.38
N TYR A 134 9.20 12.73 1.39
CA TYR A 134 8.11 12.03 0.71
C TYR A 134 7.37 11.08 1.67
N GLY A 135 8.12 10.29 2.44
CA GLY A 135 7.60 9.32 3.40
C GLY A 135 6.65 9.96 4.40
N ARG A 136 7.00 11.13 4.95
CA ARG A 136 6.09 11.89 5.83
C ARG A 136 4.75 12.20 5.16
N ARG A 137 4.75 12.65 3.90
CA ARG A 137 3.51 12.95 3.17
C ARG A 137 2.70 11.70 2.87
N PHE A 138 3.36 10.59 2.55
CA PHE A 138 2.66 9.32 2.35
C PHE A 138 2.09 8.74 3.65
N ALA A 139 2.77 8.92 4.78
CA ALA A 139 2.24 8.56 6.10
C ALA A 139 1.00 9.38 6.43
N GLU A 140 1.03 10.70 6.25
CA GLU A 140 -0.13 11.59 6.43
C GLU A 140 -1.33 11.14 5.57
N LEU A 141 -1.09 10.79 4.30
CA LEU A 141 -2.13 10.28 3.40
C LEU A 141 -2.68 8.92 3.85
N ALA A 142 -1.83 8.01 4.30
CA ALA A 142 -2.26 6.70 4.80
C ALA A 142 -3.15 6.84 6.05
N THR A 143 -2.76 7.70 7.01
CA THR A 143 -3.59 8.00 8.19
C THR A 143 -4.95 8.58 7.81
N PHE A 144 -4.97 9.49 6.83
CA PHE A 144 -6.20 10.07 6.32
C PHE A 144 -7.13 9.02 5.71
N GLU A 145 -6.60 8.14 4.87
CA GLU A 145 -7.38 7.05 4.26
C GLU A 145 -7.93 6.06 5.30
N THR A 146 -7.12 5.68 6.30
CA THR A 146 -7.58 4.83 7.42
C THR A 146 -8.74 5.49 8.17
N THR A 147 -8.66 6.80 8.38
CA THR A 147 -9.72 7.57 9.05
C THR A 147 -11.00 7.59 8.22
N LEU A 148 -10.89 7.80 6.90
CA LEU A 148 -12.04 7.75 5.99
C LEU A 148 -12.69 6.37 5.95
N GLN A 149 -11.89 5.31 5.90
CA GLN A 149 -12.40 3.94 5.89
C GLN A 149 -13.18 3.64 7.18
N HIS A 150 -12.65 4.03 8.34
CA HIS A 150 -13.34 3.86 9.62
C HIS A 150 -14.67 4.63 9.66
N ALA A 151 -14.70 5.87 9.16
CA ALA A 151 -15.92 6.65 9.06
C ALA A 151 -16.96 5.99 8.14
N ALA A 152 -16.52 5.44 7.00
CA ALA A 152 -17.39 4.71 6.08
C ALA A 152 -17.97 3.43 6.71
N ASP A 153 -17.16 2.68 7.47
CA ASP A 153 -17.61 1.50 8.22
C ASP A 153 -18.67 1.84 9.27
N LEU A 154 -18.45 2.90 10.04
CA LEU A 154 -19.43 3.40 11.01
C LEU A 154 -20.72 3.84 10.33
N GLY A 155 -20.61 4.57 9.21
CA GLY A 155 -21.76 4.98 8.40
C GLY A 155 -22.59 3.80 7.91
N ARG A 156 -21.93 2.76 7.38
CA ARG A 156 -22.61 1.52 6.95
C ARG A 156 -23.36 0.84 8.11
N ARG A 157 -22.72 0.72 9.28
CA ARG A 157 -23.35 0.12 10.47
C ARG A 157 -24.53 0.93 10.97
N LEU A 158 -24.43 2.25 10.98
CA LEU A 158 -25.52 3.14 11.38
C LEU A 158 -26.71 3.00 10.44
N THR A 159 -26.47 3.04 9.12
CA THR A 159 -27.52 2.88 8.12
C THR A 159 -28.22 1.54 8.26
N GLN A 160 -27.46 0.44 8.36
CA GLN A 160 -28.04 -0.89 8.52
C GLN A 160 -28.83 -1.00 9.83
N GLY A 161 -28.29 -0.53 10.95
CA GLY A 161 -28.98 -0.54 12.23
C GLY A 161 -30.27 0.30 12.21
N THR A 162 -30.31 1.39 11.44
CA THR A 162 -31.52 2.20 11.26
C THR A 162 -32.57 1.46 10.42
N ILE A 163 -32.16 0.81 9.33
CA ILE A 163 -33.05 -0.05 8.52
C ILE A 163 -33.65 -1.16 9.38
N ASP A 164 -32.82 -1.84 10.17
CA ASP A 164 -33.24 -2.91 11.06
C ASP A 164 -34.25 -2.38 12.09
N ALA A 165 -33.98 -1.23 12.70
CA ALA A 165 -34.87 -0.63 13.69
C ALA A 165 -36.23 -0.21 13.11
N LEU A 166 -36.25 0.37 11.90
CA LEU A 166 -37.48 0.74 11.19
C LEU A 166 -38.30 -0.50 10.83
N THR A 167 -37.66 -1.54 10.29
CA THR A 167 -38.36 -2.76 9.84
C THR A 167 -38.84 -3.64 11.00
N GLN A 168 -38.17 -3.59 12.14
CA GLN A 168 -38.58 -4.28 13.37
C GLN A 168 -39.58 -3.47 14.22
N GLY A 169 -39.88 -2.23 13.83
CA GLY A 169 -40.79 -1.34 14.55
C GLY A 169 -40.25 -0.80 15.88
N THR A 170 -38.93 -0.89 16.11
CA THR A 170 -38.28 -0.32 17.30
C THR A 170 -37.92 1.16 17.11
N LEU A 171 -37.88 1.63 15.86
CA LEU A 171 -37.81 3.04 15.49
C LEU A 171 -39.08 3.43 14.70
N PRO A 172 -39.82 4.47 15.09
CA PRO A 172 -40.93 4.97 14.28
C PRO A 172 -40.40 5.60 12.98
N PRO A 173 -41.19 5.61 11.90
CA PRO A 173 -40.77 6.14 10.59
C PRO A 173 -40.50 7.66 10.57
N GLY A 174 -40.73 8.37 11.68
CA GLY A 174 -40.82 9.83 11.71
C GLY A 174 -42.21 10.30 11.26
N ASP A 175 -42.50 11.57 11.51
CA ASP A 175 -43.71 12.25 11.01
C ASP A 175 -43.62 12.57 9.51
#